data_AF-A0A852V5C3-F1
#
_entry.id   AF-A0A852V5C3-F1
#
_cell.length_a   1.000
_cell.length_b   1.000
_cell.length_c   1.000
_cell.angle_alpha   90.00
_cell.angle_beta   90.00
_cell.angle_gamma   90.00
#
_symmetry.space_group_name_H-M   'P 1'
#
loop_
_entity.id
_entity.type
_entity.pdbx_description
1 polymer ?
#
loop_
_entity_poly.entity_id
_entity_poly.type
_entity_poly.pdbx_seq_one_letter_code
_entity_poly.pdbx_strand_id
1 'polypeptide(L)'
;MTPELMHARARSAGPLPLGPGEPAPAGMLRAGLGDGTGTALPAWPDGATPSLLEEYQVAPVAVERSGETRRVLAAALKCCWTDLAADPWPGSPAPVDEVLAAYRALIGRGDDLMRNWAVGALRRLHDSAWLTVEAGVVRLGPRCASWPAESHAQLRELLRRLPSGAEGAVRPAVLPVLAEDGEGARETAAGPDGDAGEPGEVTAASEVTAAADLDADLLEAFDERRRAEIVAAFMAVEHAAEPVHEARFPALRDPAPRRTVAEMLRRRGRVLVQGRETWISGYADEVGAAVSGTVGEAERAVLTLVLVHSVAIPRAEGVLPADSWLSPFPAPVEELRRHTRLPVGALDAALRTLRHAGLVTQVKAGEEAGGYVPGPQFHRLTPAARRRLQEELILAAGPHTPLATAIRANRRGRETQG
;
A
#
# COMPACT_ATOMS: atom_id res chain seq x y z
N MET A 1 4.72 -5.71 20.49
CA MET A 1 5.02 -5.95 19.06
C MET A 1 6.25 -5.13 18.73
N THR A 2 7.28 -5.68 18.08
CA THR A 2 8.52 -4.92 17.85
C THR A 2 8.31 -3.84 16.77
N PRO A 3 9.10 -2.76 16.76
CA PRO A 3 9.01 -1.72 15.72
C PRO A 3 9.14 -2.27 14.30
N GLU A 4 10.01 -3.25 14.09
CA GLU A 4 10.22 -3.91 12.80
C GLU A 4 8.94 -4.58 12.29
N LEU A 5 8.24 -5.29 13.18
CA LEU A 5 6.99 -5.97 12.84
C LEU A 5 5.86 -4.96 12.57
N MET A 6 5.84 -3.84 13.31
CA MET A 6 4.89 -2.75 13.06
C MET A 6 5.12 -2.11 11.68
N HIS A 7 6.36 -1.77 11.32
CA HIS A 7 6.72 -1.25 9.99
C HIS A 7 6.33 -2.22 8.87
N ALA A 8 6.61 -3.51 9.06
CA ALA A 8 6.26 -4.52 8.08
C ALA A 8 4.74 -4.68 7.91
N ARG A 9 3.97 -4.66 9.00
CA ARG A 9 2.50 -4.65 8.95
C ARG A 9 1.94 -3.40 8.28
N ALA A 10 2.46 -2.23 8.63
CA ALA A 10 2.04 -0.96 8.06
C ALA A 10 2.24 -0.93 6.53
N ARG A 11 3.32 -1.56 6.07
CA ARG A 11 3.63 -1.69 4.64
C ARG A 11 2.75 -2.73 3.94
N SER A 12 2.41 -3.84 4.59
CA SER A 12 1.66 -4.94 3.96
C SER A 12 0.15 -4.77 4.02
N ALA A 13 -0.37 -4.14 5.08
CA ALA A 13 -1.79 -4.03 5.38
C ALA A 13 -2.31 -2.58 5.38
N GLY A 14 -1.42 -1.60 5.17
CA GLY A 14 -1.77 -0.19 5.23
C GLY A 14 -1.60 0.41 6.63
N PRO A 15 -2.05 1.66 6.83
CA PRO A 15 -1.85 2.38 8.09
C PRO A 15 -2.35 1.62 9.31
N LEU A 16 -1.65 1.73 10.45
CA LEU A 16 -1.99 0.97 11.66
C LEU A 16 -2.94 1.77 12.56
N PRO A 17 -4.07 1.20 13.00
CA PRO A 17 -4.92 1.86 13.96
C PRO A 17 -4.22 1.98 15.32
N LEU A 18 -4.44 3.11 16.00
CA LEU A 18 -3.93 3.41 17.34
C LEU A 18 -5.10 3.75 18.27
N GLY A 19 -5.04 3.24 19.50
CA GLY A 19 -6.01 3.56 20.54
C GLY A 19 -5.94 5.02 21.01
N PRO A 20 -6.91 5.45 21.85
CA PRO A 20 -6.90 6.76 22.47
C PRO A 20 -5.60 7.04 23.22
N GLY A 21 -4.88 8.09 22.84
CA GLY A 21 -3.61 8.48 23.47
C GLY A 21 -2.42 7.53 23.25
N GLU A 22 -2.60 6.45 22.46
CA GLU A 22 -1.51 5.54 22.12
C GLU A 22 -0.48 6.27 21.24
N PRO A 23 0.82 6.26 21.60
CA PRO A 23 1.86 6.90 20.82
C PRO A 23 2.13 6.12 19.53
N ALA A 24 2.49 6.84 18.46
CA ALA A 24 2.95 6.17 17.24
C ALA A 24 4.28 5.43 17.48
N PRO A 25 4.48 4.27 16.84
CA PRO A 25 5.78 3.59 16.86
C PRO A 25 6.90 4.47 16.30
N ALA A 26 8.15 4.22 16.72
CA ALA A 26 9.31 4.95 16.21
C ALA A 26 9.40 4.91 14.67
N GLY A 27 9.71 6.04 14.05
CA GLY A 27 9.70 6.19 12.59
C GLY A 27 8.32 6.22 11.94
N MET A 28 7.24 6.39 12.73
CA MET A 28 5.88 6.59 12.22
C MET A 28 5.26 7.89 12.72
N LEU A 29 4.51 8.54 11.84
CA LEU A 29 3.69 9.71 12.12
C LEU A 29 2.34 9.26 12.69
N ARG A 30 1.81 10.01 13.65
CA ARG A 30 0.45 9.82 14.19
C ARG A 30 -0.51 10.79 13.51
N ALA A 31 -1.57 10.28 12.89
CA ALA A 31 -2.69 11.06 12.37
C ALA A 31 -3.93 10.81 13.25
N GLY A 32 -4.36 11.78 14.05
CA GLY A 32 -5.49 11.69 14.98
C GLY A 32 -6.76 12.40 14.51
N LEU A 33 -7.94 11.80 14.72
CA LEU A 33 -9.24 12.32 14.26
C LEU A 33 -9.99 13.14 15.33
N GLY A 34 -9.29 13.60 16.36
CA GLY A 34 -9.84 14.42 17.45
C GLY A 34 -10.56 13.62 18.56
N ASP A 35 -11.11 12.45 18.27
CA ASP A 35 -11.72 11.54 19.25
C ASP A 35 -10.71 10.83 20.18
N GLY A 36 -9.46 11.30 20.19
CA GLY A 36 -8.33 10.70 20.88
C GLY A 36 -7.71 9.51 20.15
N THR A 37 -8.43 8.83 19.24
CA THR A 37 -7.88 7.73 18.44
C THR A 37 -6.94 8.26 17.35
N GLY A 38 -6.16 7.37 16.74
CA GLY A 38 -5.29 7.77 15.65
C GLY A 38 -4.89 6.64 14.74
N THR A 39 -4.07 6.98 13.76
CA THR A 39 -3.51 6.05 12.80
C THR A 39 -2.01 6.31 12.68
N ALA A 40 -1.20 5.27 12.79
CA ALA A 40 0.24 5.33 12.54
C ALA A 40 0.55 5.12 11.05
N LEU A 41 1.36 6.02 10.51
CA LEU A 41 1.81 6.04 9.12
C LEU A 41 3.34 5.97 9.07
N PRO A 42 3.95 5.07 8.29
CA PRO A 42 5.39 5.08 8.11
C PRO A 42 5.87 6.43 7.59
N ALA A 43 6.81 7.05 8.29
CA ALA A 43 7.47 8.25 7.83
C ALA A 43 8.63 7.89 6.90
N TRP A 44 8.86 8.76 5.92
CA TRP A 44 10.01 8.64 5.05
C TRP A 44 11.27 9.18 5.75
N PRO A 45 12.44 8.54 5.57
CA PRO A 45 13.68 9.06 6.14
C PRO A 45 14.00 10.41 5.52
N ASP A 46 14.41 11.37 6.35
CA ASP A 46 14.84 12.71 5.94
C ASP A 46 13.81 13.45 5.04
N GLY A 47 12.51 13.15 5.23
CA GLY A 47 11.43 13.71 4.41
C GLY A 47 11.40 13.25 2.94
N ALA A 48 12.30 12.33 2.54
CA ALA A 48 12.44 11.92 1.16
C ALA A 48 11.20 11.20 0.63
N THR A 49 10.53 11.77 -0.37
CA THR A 49 9.33 11.14 -0.93
C THR A 49 9.67 10.28 -2.16
N PRO A 50 8.72 9.45 -2.65
CA PRO A 50 8.90 8.71 -3.90
C PRO A 50 9.21 9.58 -5.14
N SER A 51 9.07 10.91 -5.09
CA SER A 51 9.53 11.82 -6.16
C SER A 51 11.04 11.68 -6.44
N LEU A 52 11.82 11.27 -5.44
CA LEU A 52 13.25 11.02 -5.59
C LEU A 52 13.53 9.91 -6.62
N LEU A 53 12.62 8.94 -6.79
CA LEU A 53 12.81 7.91 -7.81
C LEU A 53 12.79 8.48 -9.22
N GLU A 54 12.00 9.53 -9.47
CA GLU A 54 11.93 10.19 -10.78
C GLU A 54 13.24 10.89 -11.11
N GLU A 55 13.86 11.58 -10.13
CA GLU A 55 15.17 12.22 -10.27
C GLU A 55 16.26 11.22 -10.70
N TYR A 56 16.23 10.02 -10.11
CA TYR A 56 17.18 8.95 -10.42
C TYR A 56 16.73 8.02 -11.56
N GLN A 57 15.62 8.34 -12.23
CA GLN A 57 15.05 7.55 -13.34
C GLN A 57 14.83 6.07 -12.95
N VAL A 58 14.42 5.83 -11.71
CA VAL A 58 14.10 4.50 -11.19
C VAL A 58 12.60 4.29 -11.32
N ALA A 59 12.21 3.21 -12.01
CA ALA A 59 10.81 2.85 -12.13
C ALA A 59 10.25 2.41 -10.76
N PRO A 60 9.25 3.11 -10.20
CA PRO A 60 8.57 2.66 -8.99
C PRO A 60 7.76 1.39 -9.28
N VAL A 61 7.35 0.68 -8.22
CA VAL A 61 6.34 -0.39 -8.34
C VAL A 61 5.11 0.14 -9.07
N ALA A 62 4.74 -0.52 -10.16
CA ALA A 62 3.66 -0.07 -11.03
C ALA A 62 2.32 -0.05 -10.27
N VAL A 63 1.66 1.11 -10.27
CA VAL A 63 0.27 1.23 -9.82
C VAL A 63 -0.63 1.12 -11.04
N GLU A 64 -1.55 0.15 -11.01
CA GLU A 64 -2.50 -0.03 -12.11
C GLU A 64 -3.30 1.26 -12.35
N ARG A 65 -3.30 1.72 -13.61
CA ARG A 65 -4.05 2.91 -14.04
C ARG A 65 -3.72 4.13 -13.17
N SER A 66 -2.42 4.38 -12.98
CA SER A 66 -1.93 5.47 -12.13
C SER A 66 -2.44 6.84 -12.57
N GLY A 67 -2.67 7.06 -13.87
CA GLY A 67 -3.22 8.30 -14.40
C GLY A 67 -4.68 8.52 -14.02
N GLU A 68 -5.53 7.50 -14.15
CA GLU A 68 -6.94 7.56 -13.73
C GLU A 68 -7.04 7.70 -12.21
N THR A 69 -6.25 6.92 -11.48
CA THR A 69 -6.25 6.93 -10.01
C THR A 69 -5.83 8.29 -9.45
N ARG A 70 -4.80 8.92 -10.03
CA ARG A 70 -4.40 10.31 -9.67
C ARG A 70 -5.49 11.33 -9.97
N ARG A 71 -6.19 11.20 -11.10
CA ARG A 71 -7.30 12.11 -11.46
C ARG A 71 -8.49 11.98 -10.52
N VAL A 72 -8.81 10.76 -10.07
CA VAL A 72 -9.87 10.53 -9.08
C VAL A 72 -9.48 11.06 -7.71
N LEU A 73 -8.21 10.89 -7.30
CA LEU A 73 -7.70 11.51 -6.07
C LEU A 73 -7.79 13.04 -6.14
N ALA A 74 -7.43 13.66 -7.27
CA ALA A 74 -7.56 15.10 -7.47
C ALA A 74 -9.02 15.59 -7.39
N ALA A 75 -9.95 14.82 -7.97
CA ALA A 75 -11.39 15.11 -7.88
C ALA A 75 -11.90 14.99 -6.43
N ALA A 76 -11.51 13.93 -5.72
CA ALA A 76 -11.87 13.75 -4.31
C ALA A 76 -11.30 14.88 -3.43
N LEU A 77 -10.03 15.26 -3.65
CA LEU A 77 -9.39 16.37 -2.97
C LEU A 77 -10.10 17.69 -3.22
N LYS A 78 -10.54 17.96 -4.46
CA LYS A 78 -11.32 19.15 -4.80
C LYS A 78 -12.66 19.22 -4.04
N CYS A 79 -13.33 18.09 -3.86
CA CYS A 79 -14.61 18.03 -3.14
C CYS A 79 -14.44 18.06 -1.61
N CYS A 80 -13.38 17.44 -1.09
CA CYS A 80 -13.18 17.28 0.35
C CYS A 80 -12.40 18.45 0.97
N TRP A 81 -11.45 19.07 0.27
CA TRP A 81 -10.66 20.19 0.81
C TRP A 81 -11.33 21.53 0.53
N THR A 82 -12.39 21.83 1.29
CA THR A 82 -13.23 23.02 1.11
C THR A 82 -12.61 24.30 1.65
N ASP A 83 -11.89 24.21 2.78
CA ASP A 83 -11.12 25.32 3.33
C ASP A 83 -9.65 25.19 2.97
N LEU A 84 -9.21 25.91 1.94
CA LEU A 84 -7.82 25.90 1.49
C LEU A 84 -6.87 26.63 2.45
N ALA A 85 -7.36 27.31 3.49
CA ALA A 85 -6.50 27.84 4.53
C ALA A 85 -6.07 26.76 5.54
N ALA A 86 -6.91 25.74 5.75
CA ALA A 86 -6.67 24.61 6.64
C ALA A 86 -5.82 23.50 5.98
N ASP A 87 -5.37 22.56 6.81
CA ASP A 87 -4.74 21.32 6.34
C ASP A 87 -5.72 20.52 5.45
N PRO A 88 -5.24 19.88 4.36
CA PRO A 88 -6.09 19.04 3.53
C PRO A 88 -6.71 17.87 4.30
N TRP A 89 -6.03 17.29 5.28
CA TRP A 89 -6.55 16.16 6.05
C TRP A 89 -7.14 16.62 7.40
N PRO A 90 -8.31 16.08 7.81
CA PRO A 90 -9.14 15.05 7.16
C PRO A 90 -10.07 15.59 6.05
N GLY A 91 -10.16 16.91 5.92
CA GLY A 91 -11.10 17.58 5.03
C GLY A 91 -12.57 17.35 5.40
N SER A 92 -13.45 17.93 4.60
CA SER A 92 -14.90 17.77 4.67
C SER A 92 -15.36 16.50 3.94
N PRO A 93 -16.37 15.77 4.43
CA PRO A 93 -16.96 14.67 3.68
C PRO A 93 -17.66 15.16 2.41
N ALA A 94 -17.58 14.38 1.33
CA ALA A 94 -18.28 14.65 0.08
C ALA A 94 -19.04 13.40 -0.43
N PRO A 95 -20.23 13.54 -1.04
CA PRO A 95 -20.91 12.41 -1.68
C PRO A 95 -20.09 11.80 -2.82
N VAL A 96 -20.14 10.47 -2.98
CA VAL A 96 -19.47 9.78 -4.10
C VAL A 96 -19.88 10.37 -5.45
N ASP A 97 -21.16 10.69 -5.63
CA ASP A 97 -21.64 11.25 -6.90
C ASP A 97 -21.06 12.64 -7.21
N GLU A 98 -20.76 13.45 -6.18
CA GLU A 98 -20.08 14.74 -6.35
C GLU A 98 -18.65 14.54 -6.85
N VAL A 99 -17.92 13.58 -6.26
CA VAL A 99 -16.56 13.22 -6.69
C VAL A 99 -16.56 12.68 -8.13
N LEU A 100 -17.55 11.86 -8.50
CA LEU A 100 -17.70 11.35 -9.87
C LEU A 100 -18.03 12.45 -10.87
N ALA A 101 -18.83 13.45 -10.47
CA ALA A 101 -19.13 14.62 -11.29
C ALA A 101 -17.88 15.50 -11.49
N ALA A 102 -17.12 15.76 -10.43
CA ALA A 102 -15.85 16.48 -10.51
C ALA A 102 -14.82 15.74 -11.39
N TYR A 103 -14.73 14.42 -11.28
CA TYR A 103 -13.91 13.60 -12.17
C TYR A 103 -14.35 13.71 -13.63
N ARG A 104 -15.67 13.65 -13.91
CA ARG A 104 -16.22 13.82 -15.27
C ARG A 104 -15.83 15.18 -15.86
N ALA A 105 -15.96 16.25 -15.07
CA ALA A 105 -15.56 17.60 -15.48
C ALA A 105 -14.06 17.67 -15.82
N LEU A 106 -13.20 16.99 -15.04
CA LEU A 106 -11.76 16.95 -15.26
C LEU A 106 -11.35 16.25 -16.56
N ILE A 107 -12.05 15.18 -16.94
CA ILE A 107 -11.71 14.40 -18.15
C ILE A 107 -12.44 14.87 -19.40
N GLY A 108 -13.49 15.70 -19.27
CA GLY A 108 -14.28 16.21 -20.39
C GLY A 108 -15.03 15.14 -21.18
N ARG A 109 -15.25 13.95 -20.61
CA ARG A 109 -15.91 12.78 -21.23
C ARG A 109 -16.80 12.07 -20.21
N GLY A 110 -17.95 11.55 -20.63
CA GLY A 110 -18.99 11.09 -19.71
C GLY A 110 -19.70 9.80 -20.08
N ASP A 111 -18.97 8.76 -20.49
CA ASP A 111 -19.56 7.43 -20.69
C ASP A 111 -19.59 6.58 -19.39
N ASP A 112 -20.41 5.53 -19.39
CA ASP A 112 -20.57 4.60 -18.25
C ASP A 112 -19.29 3.80 -17.95
N LEU A 113 -18.44 3.60 -18.96
CA LEU A 113 -17.17 2.91 -18.82
C LEU A 113 -16.21 3.73 -17.94
N MET A 114 -16.13 5.04 -18.15
CA MET A 114 -15.35 5.98 -17.33
C MET A 114 -15.88 6.01 -15.90
N ARG A 115 -17.21 5.97 -15.70
CA ARG A 115 -17.81 5.90 -14.36
C ARG A 115 -17.36 4.63 -13.62
N ASN A 116 -17.44 3.47 -14.28
CA ASN A 116 -17.00 2.21 -13.69
C ASN A 116 -15.49 2.22 -13.35
N TRP A 117 -14.68 2.87 -14.17
CA TRP A 117 -13.24 3.04 -13.88
C TRP A 117 -12.99 3.94 -12.68
N ALA A 118 -13.73 5.04 -12.56
CA ALA A 118 -13.62 5.95 -11.42
C ALA A 118 -14.04 5.27 -10.11
N VAL A 119 -15.13 4.49 -10.12
CA VAL A 119 -15.53 3.66 -8.97
C VAL A 119 -14.43 2.66 -8.60
N GLY A 120 -13.81 2.02 -9.60
CA GLY A 120 -12.66 1.14 -9.36
C GLY A 120 -11.45 1.87 -8.75
N ALA A 121 -11.20 3.13 -9.15
CA ALA A 121 -10.14 3.95 -8.58
C ALA A 121 -10.44 4.39 -7.14
N LEU A 122 -11.69 4.75 -6.82
CA LEU A 122 -12.11 5.06 -5.44
C LEU A 122 -11.84 3.89 -4.50
N ARG A 123 -12.17 2.66 -4.92
CA ARG A 123 -11.86 1.44 -4.15
C ARG A 123 -10.35 1.28 -3.93
N ARG A 124 -9.53 1.42 -4.99
CA ARG A 124 -8.07 1.34 -4.84
C ARG A 124 -7.50 2.41 -3.90
N LEU A 125 -8.02 3.64 -3.97
CA LEU A 125 -7.60 4.73 -3.07
C LEU A 125 -8.04 4.49 -1.63
N HIS A 126 -9.20 3.85 -1.45
CA HIS A 126 -9.66 3.39 -0.15
C HIS A 126 -8.77 2.31 0.44
N ASP A 127 -8.50 1.24 -0.33
CA ASP A 127 -7.65 0.13 0.09
C ASP A 127 -6.20 0.57 0.41
N SER A 128 -5.75 1.66 -0.22
CA SER A 128 -4.44 2.26 0.05
C SER A 128 -4.47 3.41 1.05
N ALA A 129 -5.63 3.71 1.67
CA ALA A 129 -5.84 4.73 2.69
C ALA A 129 -5.50 6.17 2.27
N TRP A 130 -5.57 6.45 0.96
CA TRP A 130 -5.59 7.82 0.42
C TRP A 130 -6.98 8.44 0.54
N LEU A 131 -8.03 7.61 0.54
CA LEU A 131 -9.42 8.00 0.78
C LEU A 131 -10.06 7.08 1.80
N THR A 132 -11.14 7.52 2.42
CA THR A 132 -12.09 6.66 3.12
C THR A 132 -13.41 6.72 2.38
N VAL A 133 -13.98 5.57 2.01
CA VAL A 133 -15.24 5.49 1.24
C VAL A 133 -16.22 4.63 2.01
N GLU A 134 -17.21 5.26 2.65
CA GLU A 134 -18.17 4.60 3.53
C GLU A 134 -19.57 5.18 3.32
N ALA A 135 -20.59 4.31 3.28
CA ALA A 135 -21.99 4.71 3.14
C ALA A 135 -22.28 5.73 2.00
N GLY A 136 -21.55 5.64 0.88
CA GLY A 136 -21.71 6.57 -0.25
C GLY A 136 -21.06 7.94 -0.06
N VAL A 137 -20.24 8.10 0.97
CA VAL A 137 -19.47 9.31 1.30
C VAL A 137 -17.98 9.04 1.13
N VAL A 138 -17.25 10.04 0.64
CA VAL A 138 -15.81 10.07 0.49
C VAL A 138 -15.21 11.06 1.48
N ARG A 139 -14.13 10.67 2.15
CA ARG A 139 -13.26 11.54 2.97
C ARG A 139 -11.81 11.37 2.55
N LEU A 140 -10.96 12.33 2.89
CA LEU A 140 -9.51 12.17 2.70
C LEU A 140 -8.98 11.19 3.72
N GLY A 141 -8.21 10.22 3.24
CA GLY A 141 -7.65 9.16 4.07
C GLY A 141 -6.39 9.64 4.81
N PRO A 142 -5.97 8.89 5.84
CA PRO A 142 -4.84 9.29 6.70
C PRO A 142 -3.53 9.51 5.92
N ARG A 143 -3.30 8.86 4.77
CA ARG A 143 -2.10 9.14 3.97
C ARG A 143 -2.00 10.58 3.45
N CYS A 144 -3.11 11.31 3.36
CA CYS A 144 -3.04 12.73 3.03
C CYS A 144 -2.33 13.55 4.12
N ALA A 145 -2.36 13.11 5.38
CA ALA A 145 -1.63 13.74 6.49
C ALA A 145 -0.10 13.58 6.37
N SER A 146 0.40 12.71 5.49
CA SER A 146 1.84 12.60 5.23
C SER A 146 2.35 13.58 4.18
N TRP A 147 1.50 14.47 3.64
CA TRP A 147 1.96 15.52 2.73
C TRP A 147 2.69 16.61 3.50
N PRO A 148 3.89 17.04 3.04
CA PRO A 148 4.61 18.11 3.71
C PRO A 148 3.85 19.44 3.60
N ALA A 149 3.85 20.22 4.69
CA ALA A 149 3.13 21.50 4.76
C ALA A 149 3.59 22.51 3.69
N GLU A 150 4.87 22.48 3.31
CA GLU A 150 5.46 23.27 2.23
C GLU A 150 4.85 22.95 0.86
N SER A 151 4.33 21.74 0.65
CA SER A 151 3.67 21.34 -0.59
C SER A 151 2.24 21.87 -0.70
N HIS A 152 1.63 22.33 0.39
CA HIS A 152 0.23 22.75 0.42
C HIS A 152 -0.01 23.98 -0.46
N ALA A 153 0.94 24.92 -0.54
CA ALA A 153 0.81 26.10 -1.41
C ALA A 153 0.66 25.70 -2.89
N GLN A 154 1.49 24.77 -3.37
CA GLN A 154 1.42 24.25 -4.73
C GLN A 154 0.13 23.46 -4.97
N LEU A 155 -0.26 22.63 -4.00
CA LEU A 155 -1.48 21.82 -4.09
C LEU A 155 -2.75 22.70 -4.21
N ARG A 156 -2.83 23.79 -3.43
CA ARG A 156 -3.91 24.78 -3.53
C ARG A 156 -4.00 25.40 -4.90
N GLU A 157 -2.87 25.77 -5.47
CA GLU A 157 -2.82 26.35 -6.80
C GLU A 157 -3.29 25.37 -7.88
N LEU A 158 -2.89 24.10 -7.78
CA LEU A 158 -3.39 23.05 -8.67
C LEU A 158 -4.92 22.88 -8.54
N LEU A 159 -5.45 22.86 -7.32
CA LEU A 159 -6.90 22.71 -7.07
C LEU A 159 -7.73 23.89 -7.57
N ARG A 160 -7.21 25.12 -7.50
CA ARG A 160 -7.89 26.30 -8.06
C ARG A 160 -8.07 26.19 -9.57
N ARG A 161 -7.13 25.55 -10.27
CA ARG A 161 -7.17 25.35 -11.72
C ARG A 161 -8.06 24.19 -12.17
N LEU A 162 -8.45 23.29 -11.25
CA LEU A 162 -9.34 22.20 -11.59
C LEU A 162 -10.76 22.71 -11.88
N PRO A 163 -11.43 22.17 -12.91
CA PRO A 163 -12.80 22.54 -13.23
C PRO A 163 -13.71 22.18 -12.06
N SER A 164 -14.61 23.10 -11.70
CA SER A 164 -15.67 22.84 -10.73
C SER A 164 -16.77 22.05 -11.43
N GLY A 165 -17.12 20.86 -10.94
CA GLY A 165 -18.23 20.05 -11.49
C GLY A 165 -19.63 20.64 -11.26
N ALA A 166 -19.71 21.90 -10.83
CA ALA A 166 -20.90 22.57 -10.31
C ALA A 166 -21.51 23.59 -11.28
N GLU A 167 -21.18 23.58 -12.57
CA GLU A 167 -22.03 24.23 -13.56
C GLU A 167 -23.28 23.34 -13.81
N GLY A 168 -24.22 23.34 -12.86
CA GLY A 168 -25.58 22.82 -13.07
C GLY A 168 -26.18 21.87 -12.02
N ALA A 169 -25.45 21.46 -10.97
CA ALA A 169 -26.00 20.56 -9.93
C ALA A 169 -26.38 21.34 -8.67
N VAL A 170 -27.68 21.46 -8.41
CA VAL A 170 -28.23 21.96 -7.13
C VAL A 170 -27.76 21.00 -6.02
N ARG A 171 -26.99 21.51 -5.06
CA ARG A 171 -26.65 20.80 -3.82
C ARG A 171 -27.97 20.36 -3.15
N PRO A 172 -28.21 19.07 -2.90
CA PRO A 172 -29.28 18.70 -1.98
C PRO A 172 -28.84 19.16 -0.59
N ALA A 173 -29.60 20.08 -0.01
CA ALA A 173 -29.42 20.47 1.38
C ALA A 173 -29.57 19.20 2.23
N VAL A 174 -28.55 18.88 3.03
CA VAL A 174 -28.67 17.91 4.11
C VAL A 174 -29.71 18.49 5.07
N LEU A 175 -30.94 17.98 5.01
CA LEU A 175 -31.99 18.33 5.95
C LEU A 175 -31.59 17.80 7.34
N PRO A 176 -31.65 18.62 8.39
CA PRO A 176 -31.52 18.12 9.75
C PRO A 176 -32.69 17.18 10.03
N VAL A 177 -32.38 16.01 10.59
CA VAL A 177 -33.36 15.03 11.07
C VAL A 177 -34.15 15.70 12.21
N LEU A 178 -35.39 16.07 11.94
CA LEU A 178 -36.36 16.39 12.98
C LEU A 178 -36.79 15.06 13.61
N ALA A 179 -36.47 14.89 14.89
CA ALA A 179 -36.96 13.79 15.70
C ALA A 179 -38.48 13.92 15.84
N GLU A 180 -39.20 12.83 15.55
CA GLU A 180 -40.64 12.76 15.74
C GLU A 180 -40.99 12.68 17.24
N ASP A 181 -41.93 13.53 17.64
CA ASP A 181 -42.53 13.60 18.96
C ASP A 181 -43.30 12.31 19.29
N GLY A 182 -42.92 11.68 20.41
CA GLY A 182 -43.65 10.60 21.06
C GLY A 182 -44.10 11.04 22.45
N GLU A 183 -45.32 11.58 22.50
CA GLU A 183 -46.01 12.12 23.68
C GLU A 183 -46.38 11.01 24.68
N GLY A 184 -46.05 11.20 25.97
CA GLY A 184 -46.34 10.25 27.04
C GLY A 184 -46.14 10.87 28.42
N ALA A 185 -47.11 11.68 28.84
CA ALA A 185 -47.13 12.47 30.07
C ALA A 185 -47.07 11.63 31.38
N ARG A 186 -46.31 12.15 32.37
CA ARG A 186 -46.74 12.32 33.79
C ARG A 186 -45.72 13.12 34.62
N GLU A 187 -45.97 14.41 34.68
CA GLU A 187 -46.06 15.29 35.87
C GLU A 187 -45.41 14.83 37.20
N THR A 188 -44.44 15.61 37.72
CA THR A 188 -44.61 16.40 38.97
C THR A 188 -43.37 17.26 39.37
N ALA A 189 -43.66 18.55 39.59
CA ALA A 189 -43.12 19.48 40.60
C ALA A 189 -41.66 20.01 40.60
N ALA A 190 -41.51 21.23 40.03
CA ALA A 190 -41.10 22.50 40.67
C ALA A 190 -39.86 22.61 41.60
N GLY A 191 -38.91 23.47 41.19
CA GLY A 191 -37.95 24.18 42.07
C GLY A 191 -36.70 24.69 41.30
N PRO A 192 -36.41 26.00 41.23
CA PRO A 192 -35.47 26.59 40.26
C PRO A 192 -34.05 26.86 40.82
N ASP A 193 -33.19 27.35 39.91
CA ASP A 193 -31.87 27.96 40.10
C ASP A 193 -30.65 27.07 39.82
N GLY A 194 -29.87 27.50 38.82
CA GLY A 194 -28.44 27.21 38.78
C GLY A 194 -27.91 26.60 37.49
N ASP A 195 -27.27 27.47 36.73
CA ASP A 195 -26.10 27.18 35.89
C ASP A 195 -26.34 26.61 34.48
N ALA A 196 -26.23 27.51 33.52
CA ALA A 196 -26.08 27.22 32.11
C ALA A 196 -24.70 26.59 31.89
N GLY A 197 -24.62 25.27 31.99
CA GLY A 197 -23.53 24.49 31.41
C GLY A 197 -23.63 24.58 29.89
N GLU A 198 -22.76 25.37 29.28
CA GLU A 198 -22.52 25.36 27.85
C GLU A 198 -22.32 23.91 27.37
N PRO A 199 -23.01 23.44 26.32
CA PRO A 199 -22.59 22.24 25.63
C PRO A 199 -21.25 22.58 24.96
N GLY A 200 -20.16 22.21 25.63
CA GLY A 200 -18.81 22.27 25.09
C GLY A 200 -18.80 21.54 23.75
N GLU A 201 -18.82 22.34 22.68
CA GLU A 201 -18.57 21.93 21.33
C GLU A 201 -17.13 21.42 21.30
N VAL A 202 -16.96 20.12 21.49
CA VAL A 202 -15.65 19.48 21.32
C VAL A 202 -15.42 19.40 19.81
N THR A 203 -15.09 20.54 19.18
CA THR A 203 -14.44 20.56 17.88
C THR A 203 -13.04 19.99 18.09
N ALA A 204 -12.97 18.67 18.21
CA ALA A 204 -11.71 17.99 18.38
C ALA A 204 -10.93 18.12 17.08
N ALA A 205 -9.98 19.04 17.06
CA ALA A 205 -9.12 19.27 15.92
C ALA A 205 -8.37 17.97 15.60
N SER A 206 -8.27 17.65 14.32
CA SER A 206 -7.39 16.55 13.89
C SER A 206 -5.95 16.98 14.12
N GLU A 207 -5.17 16.14 14.79
CA GLU A 207 -3.79 16.42 15.16
C GLU A 207 -2.85 15.47 14.43
N VAL A 208 -1.81 16.03 13.83
CA VAL A 208 -0.74 15.27 13.19
C VAL A 208 0.52 15.42 14.03
N THR A 209 0.99 14.33 14.62
CA THR A 209 2.26 14.30 15.37
C THR A 209 3.36 13.77 14.46
N ALA A 210 4.43 14.57 14.30
CA ALA A 210 5.60 14.18 13.52
C ALA A 210 6.23 12.89 14.06
N ALA A 211 6.78 12.08 13.15
CA ALA A 211 7.53 10.90 13.53
C ALA A 211 8.83 11.29 14.23
N ALA A 212 9.22 10.55 15.27
CA ALA A 212 10.59 10.57 15.73
C ALA A 212 11.50 10.05 14.60
N ASP A 213 12.56 10.80 14.29
CA ASP A 213 13.51 10.41 13.24
C ASP A 213 14.21 9.11 13.66
N LEU A 214 13.87 8.04 12.93
CA LEU A 214 14.34 6.69 13.22
C LEU A 214 15.81 6.49 12.85
N ASP A 215 16.37 7.32 11.96
CA ASP A 215 17.70 7.11 11.39
C ASP A 215 18.67 8.28 11.68
N ALA A 216 18.27 9.28 12.47
CA ALA A 216 19.09 10.46 12.78
C ALA A 216 20.52 10.09 13.24
N ASP A 217 20.64 9.16 14.19
CA ASP A 217 21.92 8.70 14.74
C ASP A 217 22.82 8.03 13.69
N LEU A 218 22.24 7.41 12.66
CA LEU A 218 22.99 6.80 11.57
C LEU A 218 23.49 7.83 10.56
N LEU A 219 22.71 8.89 10.34
CA LEU A 219 22.95 9.89 9.30
C LEU A 219 23.80 11.07 9.80
N GLU A 220 23.87 11.30 11.11
CA GLU A 220 24.71 12.34 11.74
C GLU A 220 26.21 12.17 11.45
N ALA A 221 26.66 10.95 11.22
CA ALA A 221 28.07 10.65 10.92
C ALA A 221 28.52 11.10 9.52
N PHE A 222 27.60 11.54 8.66
CA PHE A 222 27.84 11.83 7.26
C PHE A 222 27.59 13.30 6.92
N ASP A 223 28.34 13.82 5.95
CA ASP A 223 28.04 15.12 5.35
C ASP A 223 26.73 15.09 4.56
N GLU A 224 26.19 16.27 4.26
CA GLU A 224 24.89 16.44 3.58
C GLU A 224 24.83 15.68 2.25
N ARG A 225 25.90 15.75 1.45
CA ARG A 225 25.96 15.08 0.16
C ARG A 225 25.88 13.56 0.33
N ARG A 226 26.63 13.01 1.28
CA ARG A 226 26.65 11.57 1.53
C ARG A 226 25.35 11.08 2.15
N ARG A 227 24.73 11.88 3.03
CA ARG A 227 23.39 11.65 3.56
C ARG A 227 22.38 11.51 2.42
N ALA A 228 22.35 12.47 1.49
CA ALA A 228 21.48 12.43 0.33
C ALA A 228 21.71 11.17 -0.53
N GLU A 229 22.97 10.77 -0.77
CA GLU A 229 23.29 9.53 -1.49
C GLU A 229 22.78 8.27 -0.78
N ILE A 230 22.86 8.21 0.55
CA ILE A 230 22.36 7.09 1.37
C ILE A 230 20.83 7.04 1.32
N VAL A 231 20.16 8.17 1.50
CA VAL A 231 18.70 8.28 1.46
C VAL A 231 18.18 7.91 0.06
N ALA A 232 18.83 8.38 -1.02
CA ALA A 232 18.49 7.99 -2.38
C ALA A 232 18.62 6.48 -2.62
N ALA A 233 19.72 5.87 -2.15
CA ALA A 233 19.91 4.43 -2.24
C ALA A 233 18.85 3.65 -1.44
N PHE A 234 18.51 4.09 -0.23
CA PHE A 234 17.44 3.52 0.58
C PHE A 234 16.09 3.58 -0.14
N MET A 235 15.71 4.75 -0.65
CA MET A 235 14.46 4.94 -1.39
C MET A 235 14.40 4.06 -2.64
N ALA A 236 15.51 3.97 -3.37
CA ALA A 236 15.62 3.14 -4.56
C ALA A 236 15.40 1.65 -4.26
N VAL A 237 16.11 1.07 -3.28
CA VAL A 237 15.96 -0.36 -2.96
C VAL A 237 14.60 -0.69 -2.36
N GLU A 238 14.01 0.25 -1.60
CA GLU A 238 12.68 0.08 -0.99
C GLU A 238 11.53 0.19 -1.99
N HIS A 239 11.62 1.05 -3.00
CA HIS A 239 10.44 1.41 -3.81
C HIS A 239 10.58 1.11 -5.31
N ALA A 240 11.76 0.74 -5.79
CA ALA A 240 11.92 0.28 -7.17
C ALA A 240 11.09 -0.99 -7.43
N ALA A 241 10.55 -1.11 -8.64
CA ALA A 241 9.96 -2.37 -9.10
C ALA A 241 11.06 -3.45 -9.29
N GLU A 242 12.18 -3.04 -9.88
CA GLU A 242 13.27 -3.91 -10.29
C GLU A 242 14.52 -3.70 -9.40
N PRO A 243 15.41 -4.70 -9.27
CA PRO A 243 16.69 -4.52 -8.61
C PRO A 243 17.50 -3.38 -9.24
N VAL A 244 18.03 -2.48 -8.41
CA VAL A 244 18.79 -1.32 -8.87
C VAL A 244 20.27 -1.66 -9.01
N HIS A 245 20.89 -1.19 -10.08
CA HIS A 245 22.31 -1.44 -10.35
C HIS A 245 23.19 -0.55 -9.46
N GLU A 246 24.22 -1.11 -8.85
CA GLU A 246 25.06 -0.38 -7.88
C GLU A 246 25.82 0.81 -8.49
N ALA A 247 26.15 0.74 -9.79
CA ALA A 247 26.76 1.86 -10.50
C ALA A 247 25.91 3.15 -10.51
N ARG A 248 24.58 3.06 -10.34
CA ARG A 248 23.69 4.22 -10.27
C ARG A 248 23.63 4.87 -8.88
N PHE A 249 24.06 4.14 -7.85
CA PHE A 249 23.94 4.55 -6.45
C PHE A 249 25.28 4.34 -5.73
N PRO A 250 26.12 5.38 -5.63
CA PRO A 250 27.43 5.28 -4.97
C PRO A 250 27.37 4.67 -3.56
N ALA A 251 26.30 4.96 -2.82
CA ALA A 251 26.07 4.41 -1.49
C ALA A 251 25.85 2.88 -1.45
N LEU A 252 25.49 2.24 -2.57
CA LEU A 252 25.40 0.78 -2.66
C LEU A 252 26.74 0.13 -3.04
N ARG A 253 27.63 0.88 -3.70
CA ARG A 253 28.95 0.40 -4.11
C ARG A 253 29.94 0.42 -2.94
N ASP A 254 29.96 1.50 -2.17
CA ASP A 254 30.85 1.67 -1.02
C ASP A 254 30.36 0.85 0.20
N PRO A 255 31.21 0.00 0.81
CA PRO A 255 30.85 -0.78 1.99
C PRO A 255 30.32 0.03 3.18
N ALA A 256 30.83 1.24 3.44
CA ALA A 256 30.44 1.99 4.65
C ALA A 256 29.01 2.58 4.52
N PRO A 257 28.67 3.37 3.49
CA PRO A 257 27.30 3.79 3.23
C PRO A 257 26.33 2.61 3.02
N ARG A 258 26.78 1.52 2.39
CA ARG A 258 25.93 0.32 2.20
C ARG A 258 25.52 -0.32 3.52
N ARG A 259 26.41 -0.34 4.52
CA ARG A 259 26.07 -0.81 5.87
C ARG A 259 25.04 0.09 6.52
N THR A 260 25.14 1.41 6.32
CA THR A 260 24.12 2.36 6.80
C THR A 260 22.76 2.08 6.17
N VAL A 261 22.69 1.91 4.83
CA VAL A 261 21.44 1.53 4.15
C VAL A 261 20.88 0.21 4.69
N ALA A 262 21.73 -0.80 4.89
CA ALA A 262 21.30 -2.09 5.44
C ALA A 262 20.76 -1.96 6.87
N GLU A 263 21.33 -1.09 7.69
CA GLU A 263 20.90 -0.82 9.06
C GLU A 263 19.57 -0.06 9.11
N MET A 264 19.39 0.97 8.26
CA MET A 264 18.11 1.68 8.09
C MET A 264 16.98 0.71 7.68
N LEU A 265 17.28 -0.24 6.79
CA LEU A 265 16.36 -1.31 6.39
C LEU A 265 16.04 -2.24 7.57
N ARG A 266 17.06 -2.66 8.32
CA ARG A 266 16.91 -3.57 9.46
C ARG A 266 15.97 -3.02 10.53
N ARG A 267 16.07 -1.72 10.85
CA ARG A 267 15.16 -1.03 11.80
C ARG A 267 13.69 -1.07 11.39
N ARG A 268 13.40 -1.37 10.11
CA ARG A 268 12.05 -1.50 9.54
C ARG A 268 11.68 -2.96 9.22
N GLY A 269 12.45 -3.93 9.73
CA GLY A 269 12.24 -5.36 9.47
C GLY A 269 12.60 -5.81 8.05
N ARG A 270 13.42 -5.01 7.36
CA ARG A 270 13.84 -5.25 5.98
C ARG A 270 15.30 -5.71 5.96
N VAL A 271 15.68 -6.38 4.89
CA VAL A 271 17.07 -6.78 4.63
C VAL A 271 17.47 -6.34 3.23
N LEU A 272 18.73 -5.95 3.09
CA LEU A 272 19.31 -5.67 1.79
C LEU A 272 19.62 -7.00 1.08
N VAL A 273 18.99 -7.22 -0.06
CA VAL A 273 19.13 -8.43 -0.88
C VAL A 273 20.07 -8.12 -2.04
N GLN A 274 21.16 -8.88 -2.08
CA GLN A 274 22.20 -8.77 -3.10
C GLN A 274 21.91 -9.69 -4.29
N GLY A 275 21.90 -9.11 -5.50
CA GLY A 275 22.09 -9.81 -6.76
C GLY A 275 23.56 -9.78 -7.19
N ARG A 276 23.87 -10.02 -8.48
CA ARG A 276 25.26 -10.00 -8.94
C ARG A 276 25.90 -8.61 -8.82
N GLU A 277 25.26 -7.61 -9.41
CA GLU A 277 25.67 -6.18 -9.41
C GLU A 277 24.45 -5.28 -9.11
N THR A 278 23.39 -5.90 -8.60
CA THR A 278 22.11 -5.27 -8.35
C THR A 278 21.69 -5.47 -6.91
N TRP A 279 20.88 -4.56 -6.41
CA TRP A 279 20.43 -4.53 -5.04
C TRP A 279 18.93 -4.25 -4.99
N ILE A 280 18.24 -4.88 -4.05
CA ILE A 280 16.85 -4.57 -3.71
C ILE A 280 16.67 -4.88 -2.23
N SER A 281 15.55 -4.50 -1.64
CA SER A 281 15.24 -4.89 -0.26
C SER A 281 14.13 -5.95 -0.17
N GLY A 282 14.27 -6.84 0.80
CA GLY A 282 13.32 -7.89 1.18
C GLY A 282 12.86 -7.76 2.62
N TYR A 283 11.93 -8.60 3.06
CA TYR A 283 11.66 -8.76 4.49
C TYR A 283 12.69 -9.69 5.11
N ALA A 284 13.13 -9.39 6.32
CA ALA A 284 13.87 -10.34 7.13
C ALA A 284 13.01 -11.61 7.33
N ASP A 285 13.63 -12.79 7.44
CA ASP A 285 12.91 -14.06 7.37
C ASP A 285 11.91 -14.23 8.53
N GLU A 286 12.31 -13.82 9.73
CA GLU A 286 11.50 -13.81 10.94
C GLU A 286 10.34 -12.82 10.87
N VAL A 287 10.57 -11.64 10.29
CA VAL A 287 9.53 -10.62 10.09
C VAL A 287 8.54 -11.09 9.02
N GLY A 288 9.02 -11.61 7.90
CA GLY A 288 8.18 -12.16 6.85
C GLY A 288 7.31 -13.32 7.33
N ALA A 289 7.83 -14.18 8.20
CA ALA A 289 7.05 -15.24 8.84
C ALA A 289 5.94 -14.67 9.75
N ALA A 290 6.23 -13.62 10.52
CA ALA A 290 5.28 -13.00 11.44
C ALA A 290 4.18 -12.13 10.78
N VAL A 291 4.42 -11.64 9.56
CA VAL A 291 3.45 -10.85 8.77
C VAL A 291 2.65 -11.71 7.77
N SER A 292 2.94 -13.01 7.71
CA SER A 292 2.23 -13.95 6.82
C SER A 292 0.72 -13.95 7.09
N GLY A 293 -0.09 -13.80 6.03
CA GLY A 293 -1.56 -13.83 6.13
C GLY A 293 -2.31 -12.74 5.36
N THR A 294 -1.61 -11.80 4.71
CA THR A 294 -2.27 -10.71 3.96
C THR A 294 -2.89 -11.13 2.63
N VAL A 295 -2.47 -12.26 2.06
CA VAL A 295 -2.97 -12.78 0.79
C VAL A 295 -4.08 -13.80 1.09
N GLY A 296 -5.29 -13.56 0.56
CA GLY A 296 -6.45 -14.44 0.76
C GLY A 296 -6.27 -15.84 0.17
N GLU A 297 -7.13 -16.79 0.56
CA GLU A 297 -7.01 -18.18 0.11
C GLU A 297 -7.15 -18.34 -1.41
N ALA A 298 -8.10 -17.62 -2.00
CA ALA A 298 -8.29 -17.61 -3.45
C ALA A 298 -7.05 -17.07 -4.18
N GLU A 299 -6.48 -15.96 -3.69
CA GLU A 299 -5.25 -15.38 -4.23
C GLU A 299 -4.07 -16.33 -4.09
N ARG A 300 -3.91 -17.01 -2.94
CA ARG A 300 -2.85 -18.01 -2.75
C ARG A 300 -3.00 -19.17 -3.73
N ALA A 301 -4.20 -19.72 -3.89
CA ALA A 301 -4.46 -20.82 -4.83
C ALA A 301 -4.13 -20.42 -6.28
N VAL A 302 -4.57 -19.23 -6.70
CA VAL A 302 -4.28 -18.70 -8.04
C VAL A 302 -2.78 -18.43 -8.23
N LEU A 303 -2.11 -17.83 -7.23
CA LEU A 303 -0.67 -17.60 -7.26
C LEU A 303 0.10 -18.92 -7.39
N THR A 304 -0.30 -19.96 -6.64
CA THR A 304 0.29 -21.30 -6.77
C THR A 304 0.14 -21.84 -8.18
N LEU A 305 -1.03 -21.73 -8.82
CA LEU A 305 -1.21 -22.16 -10.21
C LEU A 305 -0.28 -21.39 -11.16
N VAL A 306 -0.19 -20.07 -11.04
CA VAL A 306 0.75 -19.26 -11.84
C VAL A 306 2.19 -19.75 -11.63
N LEU A 307 2.61 -20.00 -10.39
CA LEU A 307 3.96 -20.50 -10.11
C LEU A 307 4.20 -21.92 -10.65
N VAL A 308 3.19 -22.79 -10.64
CA VAL A 308 3.32 -24.13 -11.22
C VAL A 308 3.57 -24.03 -12.73
N HIS A 309 2.73 -23.29 -13.44
CA HIS A 309 2.80 -23.19 -14.90
C HIS A 309 3.99 -22.34 -15.39
N SER A 310 4.34 -21.27 -14.68
CA SER A 310 5.43 -20.38 -15.08
C SER A 310 6.78 -20.77 -14.50
N VAL A 311 6.86 -21.47 -13.38
CA VAL A 311 8.15 -21.74 -12.72
C VAL A 311 8.41 -23.24 -12.58
N ALA A 312 7.48 -23.99 -12.00
CA ALA A 312 7.72 -25.41 -11.70
C ALA A 312 7.89 -26.25 -12.96
N ILE A 313 6.96 -26.14 -13.92
CA ILE A 313 6.99 -26.89 -15.18
C ILE A 313 8.23 -26.51 -16.02
N PRO A 314 8.49 -25.22 -16.33
CA PRO A 314 9.68 -24.83 -17.10
C PRO A 314 11.00 -25.24 -16.44
N ARG A 315 11.06 -25.24 -15.11
CA ARG A 315 12.25 -25.70 -14.38
C ARG A 315 12.42 -27.21 -14.43
N ALA A 316 11.34 -27.98 -14.35
CA ALA A 316 11.37 -29.43 -14.52
C ALA A 316 11.80 -29.83 -15.95
N GLU A 317 11.44 -29.02 -16.94
CA GLU A 317 11.85 -29.16 -18.35
C GLU A 317 13.28 -28.66 -18.61
N GLY A 318 13.94 -28.02 -17.64
CA GLY A 318 15.30 -27.53 -17.76
C GLY A 318 15.45 -26.21 -18.53
N VAL A 319 14.34 -25.55 -18.88
CA VAL A 319 14.34 -24.27 -19.62
C VAL A 319 14.37 -23.04 -18.70
N LEU A 320 14.22 -23.23 -17.39
CA LEU A 320 14.35 -22.19 -16.37
C LEU A 320 15.39 -22.57 -15.31
N PRO A 321 16.36 -21.68 -14.96
CA PRO A 321 17.35 -21.96 -13.91
C PRO A 321 16.72 -22.23 -12.54
N ALA A 322 17.38 -23.07 -11.73
CA ALA A 322 16.86 -23.53 -10.44
C ALA A 322 16.61 -22.40 -9.41
N ASP A 323 17.35 -21.29 -9.48
CA ASP A 323 17.20 -20.15 -8.57
C ASP A 323 16.45 -18.95 -9.21
N SER A 324 15.96 -19.10 -10.45
CA SER A 324 15.22 -18.04 -11.13
C SER A 324 13.73 -18.11 -10.81
N TRP A 325 13.20 -17.06 -10.19
CA TRP A 325 11.77 -16.89 -9.94
C TRP A 325 11.08 -15.98 -10.96
N LEU A 326 11.85 -15.25 -11.75
CA LEU A 326 11.33 -14.57 -12.92
C LEU A 326 11.29 -15.56 -14.07
N SER A 327 10.12 -15.68 -14.67
CA SER A 327 9.89 -16.60 -15.76
C SER A 327 9.45 -15.84 -17.01
N PRO A 328 10.05 -16.14 -18.17
CA PRO A 328 9.53 -15.70 -19.46
C PRO A 328 8.35 -16.54 -19.93
N PHE A 329 7.95 -17.60 -19.21
CA PHE A 329 6.91 -18.55 -19.61
C PHE A 329 5.57 -18.17 -18.95
N PRO A 330 4.64 -17.51 -19.66
CA PRO A 330 3.37 -17.10 -19.10
C PRO A 330 2.45 -18.29 -18.84
N ALA A 331 1.75 -18.28 -17.72
CA ALA A 331 0.61 -19.16 -17.44
C ALA A 331 -0.64 -18.63 -18.18
N PRO A 332 -1.15 -19.32 -19.22
CA PRO A 332 -2.31 -18.86 -19.96
C PRO A 332 -3.57 -18.84 -19.09
N VAL A 333 -4.47 -17.89 -19.32
CA VAL A 333 -5.71 -17.76 -18.53
C VAL A 333 -6.60 -18.99 -18.68
N GLU A 334 -6.63 -19.56 -19.88
CA GLU A 334 -7.38 -20.76 -20.21
C GLU A 334 -6.88 -21.95 -19.39
N GLU A 335 -5.56 -22.08 -19.18
CA GLU A 335 -4.97 -23.13 -18.33
C GLU A 335 -5.30 -22.90 -16.85
N LEU A 336 -5.20 -21.65 -16.37
CA LEU A 336 -5.61 -21.32 -15.01
C LEU A 336 -7.09 -21.66 -14.76
N ARG A 337 -7.96 -21.39 -15.74
CA ARG A 337 -9.40 -21.72 -15.69
C ARG A 337 -9.67 -23.23 -15.67
N ARG A 338 -8.86 -24.02 -16.37
CA ARG A 338 -8.99 -25.49 -16.38
C ARG A 338 -8.62 -26.11 -15.04
N HIS A 339 -7.62 -25.55 -14.35
CA HIS A 339 -7.06 -26.15 -13.14
C HIS A 339 -7.59 -25.54 -11.83
N THR A 340 -8.24 -24.38 -11.88
CA THR A 340 -8.87 -23.78 -10.70
C THR A 340 -10.25 -24.37 -10.41
N ARG A 341 -10.62 -24.42 -9.13
CA ARG A 341 -12.00 -24.69 -8.69
C ARG A 341 -12.80 -23.40 -8.44
N LEU A 342 -12.17 -22.24 -8.62
CA LEU A 342 -12.82 -20.96 -8.40
C LEU A 342 -13.76 -20.62 -9.57
N PRO A 343 -14.92 -20.00 -9.30
CA PRO A 343 -15.71 -19.35 -10.35
C PRO A 343 -14.88 -18.32 -11.11
N VAL A 344 -15.20 -18.10 -12.40
CA VAL A 344 -14.45 -17.17 -13.28
C VAL A 344 -14.31 -15.78 -12.67
N GLY A 345 -15.38 -15.23 -12.09
CA GLY A 345 -15.34 -13.92 -11.44
C GLY A 345 -14.39 -13.86 -10.24
N ALA A 346 -14.26 -14.95 -9.47
CA ALA A 346 -13.35 -15.04 -8.33
C ALA A 346 -11.89 -15.20 -8.79
N LEU A 347 -11.64 -15.95 -9.86
CA LEU A 347 -10.32 -16.03 -10.50
C LEU A 347 -9.87 -14.65 -10.99
N ASP A 348 -10.72 -13.94 -11.74
CA ASP A 348 -10.40 -12.62 -12.28
C ASP A 348 -10.19 -11.58 -11.16
N ALA A 349 -10.94 -11.70 -10.05
CA ALA A 349 -10.74 -10.87 -8.86
C ALA A 349 -9.38 -11.17 -8.19
N ALA A 350 -9.06 -12.45 -7.96
CA ALA A 350 -7.80 -12.86 -7.37
C ALA A 350 -6.59 -12.43 -8.22
N LEU A 351 -6.63 -12.63 -9.55
CA LEU A 351 -5.58 -12.18 -10.46
C LEU A 351 -5.38 -10.66 -10.39
N ARG A 352 -6.46 -9.89 -10.29
CA ARG A 352 -6.39 -8.43 -10.13
C ARG A 352 -5.73 -8.04 -8.81
N THR A 353 -6.14 -8.67 -7.70
CA THR A 353 -5.54 -8.44 -6.38
C THR A 353 -4.05 -8.77 -6.37
N LEU A 354 -3.66 -9.92 -6.92
CA LEU A 354 -2.27 -10.34 -7.04
C LEU A 354 -1.44 -9.37 -7.90
N ARG A 355 -2.02 -8.82 -8.97
CA ARG A 355 -1.39 -7.81 -9.82
C ARG A 355 -1.17 -6.50 -9.07
N HIS A 356 -2.17 -6.03 -8.33
CA HIS A 356 -2.04 -4.85 -7.48
C HIS A 356 -0.98 -5.03 -6.39
N ALA A 357 -0.83 -6.24 -5.86
CA ALA A 357 0.23 -6.57 -4.91
C ALA A 357 1.63 -6.70 -5.56
N GLY A 358 1.73 -6.71 -6.90
CA GLY A 358 2.97 -6.96 -7.64
C GLY A 358 3.46 -8.41 -7.56
N LEU A 359 2.59 -9.35 -7.14
CA LEU A 359 2.91 -10.78 -7.06
C LEU A 359 2.80 -11.47 -8.42
N VAL A 360 1.99 -10.94 -9.33
CA VAL A 360 1.93 -11.39 -10.72
C VAL A 360 1.97 -10.21 -11.68
N THR A 361 2.51 -10.45 -12.87
CA THR A 361 2.48 -9.51 -14.00
C THR A 361 1.74 -10.15 -15.15
N GLN A 362 0.92 -9.37 -15.86
CA GLN A 362 0.25 -9.86 -17.07
C GLN A 362 1.14 -9.56 -18.29
N VAL A 363 1.49 -10.61 -19.03
CA VAL A 363 2.16 -10.51 -20.31
C VAL A 363 1.09 -10.54 -21.40
N LYS A 364 1.04 -9.52 -22.24
CA LYS A 364 0.08 -9.47 -23.35
C LYS A 364 0.48 -10.49 -24.41
N ALA A 365 -0.51 -11.14 -25.01
CA ALA A 365 -0.28 -12.02 -26.15
C ALA A 365 0.34 -11.21 -27.31
N GLY A 366 1.51 -11.64 -27.74
CA GLY A 366 2.19 -11.17 -28.94
C GLY A 366 2.10 -12.25 -30.01
N GLU A 367 3.23 -12.62 -30.60
CA GLU A 367 3.34 -13.87 -31.38
C GLU A 367 3.23 -15.12 -30.49
N GLU A 368 3.59 -15.00 -29.21
CA GLU A 368 3.44 -16.03 -28.19
C GLU A 368 2.11 -15.89 -27.40
N ALA A 369 1.66 -17.00 -26.81
CA ALA A 369 0.49 -17.03 -25.95
C ALA A 369 0.72 -16.13 -24.72
N GLY A 370 -0.13 -15.11 -24.55
CA GLY A 370 -0.09 -14.24 -23.36
C GLY A 370 -0.57 -14.96 -22.09
N GLY A 371 -0.40 -14.30 -20.95
CA GLY A 371 -0.82 -14.88 -19.68
C GLY A 371 -0.24 -14.14 -18.48
N TYR A 372 -0.01 -14.88 -17.39
CA TYR A 372 0.49 -14.33 -16.14
C TYR A 372 1.85 -14.94 -15.79
N VAL A 373 2.78 -14.12 -15.34
CA VAL A 373 4.10 -14.52 -14.84
C VAL A 373 4.30 -14.02 -13.41
N PRO A 374 5.26 -14.55 -12.64
CA PRO A 374 5.64 -13.99 -11.35
C PRO A 374 6.01 -12.51 -11.47
N GLY A 375 5.53 -11.70 -10.53
CA GLY A 375 5.72 -10.26 -10.52
C GLY A 375 6.99 -9.80 -9.79
N PRO A 376 7.22 -8.47 -9.73
CA PRO A 376 8.45 -7.89 -9.17
C PRO A 376 8.71 -8.21 -7.69
N GLN A 377 7.68 -8.58 -6.91
CA GLN A 377 7.87 -8.96 -5.50
C GLN A 377 8.81 -10.17 -5.32
N PHE A 378 8.96 -11.02 -6.34
CA PHE A 378 9.85 -12.19 -6.27
C PHE A 378 11.34 -11.82 -6.24
N HIS A 379 11.72 -10.63 -6.71
CA HIS A 379 13.08 -10.11 -6.53
C HIS A 379 13.45 -9.93 -5.06
N ARG A 380 12.45 -9.65 -4.23
CA ARG A 380 12.61 -9.25 -2.83
C ARG A 380 12.68 -10.46 -1.89
N LEU A 381 12.60 -11.68 -2.42
CA LEU A 381 12.80 -12.89 -1.63
C LEU A 381 14.27 -13.04 -1.23
N THR A 382 14.52 -13.20 0.06
CA THR A 382 15.81 -13.60 0.61
C THR A 382 16.19 -15.00 0.10
N PRO A 383 17.49 -15.39 0.13
CA PRO A 383 17.88 -16.75 -0.23
C PRO A 383 17.16 -17.83 0.58
N ALA A 384 16.88 -17.60 1.85
CA ALA A 384 16.14 -18.55 2.67
C ALA A 384 14.64 -18.58 2.31
N ALA A 385 14.01 -17.44 2.06
CA ALA A 385 12.63 -17.36 1.59
C ALA A 385 12.44 -18.06 0.23
N ARG A 386 13.39 -17.88 -0.72
CA ARG A 386 13.39 -18.60 -2.00
C ARG A 386 13.45 -20.11 -1.81
N ARG A 387 14.33 -20.60 -0.94
CA ARG A 387 14.43 -22.04 -0.62
C ARG A 387 13.14 -22.57 -0.01
N ARG A 388 12.55 -21.86 0.96
CA ARG A 388 11.27 -22.26 1.56
C ARG A 388 10.15 -22.31 0.51
N LEU A 389 10.04 -21.27 -0.31
CA LEU A 389 9.06 -21.22 -1.39
C LEU A 389 9.28 -22.32 -2.42
N GLN A 390 10.54 -22.68 -2.69
CA GLN A 390 10.85 -23.80 -3.57
C GLN A 390 10.36 -25.13 -3.03
N GLU A 391 10.56 -25.37 -1.73
CA GLU A 391 10.03 -26.57 -1.07
C GLU A 391 8.50 -26.61 -1.15
N GLU A 392 7.81 -25.49 -0.87
CA GLU A 392 6.34 -25.41 -1.01
C GLU A 392 5.87 -25.69 -2.44
N LEU A 393 6.58 -25.14 -3.44
CA LEU A 393 6.23 -25.35 -4.84
C LEU A 393 6.40 -26.81 -5.26
N ILE A 394 7.44 -27.49 -4.78
CA ILE A 394 7.63 -28.94 -5.00
C ILE A 394 6.49 -29.73 -4.35
N LEU A 395 6.13 -29.39 -3.11
CA LEU A 395 5.04 -30.05 -2.39
C LEU A 395 3.69 -29.84 -3.09
N ALA A 396 3.46 -28.67 -3.70
CA ALA A 396 2.25 -28.35 -4.45
C ALA A 396 2.20 -29.03 -5.82
N ALA A 397 3.30 -28.99 -6.59
CA ALA A 397 3.34 -29.52 -7.96
C ALA A 397 3.46 -31.06 -8.01
N GLY A 398 4.13 -31.66 -7.03
CA GLY A 398 4.44 -33.10 -7.01
C GLY A 398 4.40 -33.69 -5.61
N PRO A 399 3.23 -33.71 -4.93
CA PRO A 399 3.11 -34.09 -3.52
C PRO A 399 3.53 -35.54 -3.21
N HIS A 400 3.53 -36.42 -4.21
CA HIS A 400 3.87 -37.84 -4.06
C HIS A 400 5.26 -38.21 -4.59
N THR A 401 6.09 -37.21 -4.92
CA THR A 401 7.46 -37.46 -5.40
C THR A 401 8.38 -37.89 -4.23
N PRO A 402 9.47 -38.63 -4.52
CA PRO A 402 10.49 -38.92 -3.52
C PRO A 402 11.07 -37.65 -2.87
N LEU A 403 11.23 -36.59 -3.68
CA LEU A 403 11.71 -35.29 -3.21
C LEU A 403 10.74 -34.64 -2.20
N ALA A 404 9.43 -34.68 -2.48
CA ALA A 404 8.40 -34.20 -1.54
C ALA A 404 8.44 -34.99 -0.21
N THR A 405 8.68 -36.30 -0.28
CA THR A 405 8.83 -37.14 0.92
C THR A 405 10.05 -36.74 1.74
N ALA A 406 11.20 -36.51 1.10
CA ALA A 406 12.42 -36.05 1.76
C ALA A 406 12.25 -34.66 2.41
N ILE A 407 11.57 -33.73 1.74
CA ILE A 407 11.26 -32.40 2.30
C ILE A 407 10.44 -32.54 3.59
N ARG A 408 9.36 -33.35 3.58
CA ARG A 408 8.52 -33.57 4.77
C ARG A 408 9.31 -34.20 5.92
N ALA A 409 10.18 -35.17 5.62
CA ALA A 409 11.04 -35.80 6.63
C ALA A 409 12.01 -34.79 7.28
N ASN A 410 12.66 -33.95 6.47
CA ASN A 410 13.57 -32.92 6.95
C ASN A 410 12.87 -31.87 7.82
N ARG A 411 11.62 -31.50 7.50
CA ARG A 411 10.83 -30.56 8.32
C ARG A 411 10.51 -31.13 9.70
N ARG A 412 10.04 -32.37 9.76
CA ARG A 412 9.79 -33.08 11.04
C ARG A 412 11.06 -33.16 11.91
N GLY A 413 12.21 -33.39 11.29
CA GLY A 413 13.49 -33.43 11.99
C GLY A 413 13.88 -32.08 12.62
N ARG A 414 13.58 -30.96 11.94
CA ARG A 414 13.82 -29.60 12.45
C ARG A 414 12.87 -29.23 13.59
N GLU A 415 11.61 -29.62 13.50
CA GLU A 415 10.58 -29.40 14.54
C GLU A 415 10.87 -30.19 15.82
N THR A 416 11.63 -31.28 15.75
CA THR A 416 12.00 -32.10 16.93
C THR A 416 13.27 -31.60 17.62
N GLN A 417 14.05 -30.70 16.99
CA GLN A 417 15.34 -30.21 17.49
C GLN A 417 15.30 -28.76 18.00
N GLY A 418 14.25 -28.00 17.68
CA GLY A 418 13.98 -26.67 18.26
C GLY A 418 12.98 -26.79 19.40
#